data_AF-A0A067LXT8-F1
#
_entry.id   AF-A0A067LXT8-F1
#
_cell.length_a   1.000
_cell.length_b   1.000
_cell.length_c   1.000
_cell.angle_alpha   90.00
_cell.angle_beta   90.00
_cell.angle_gamma   90.00
#
_symmetry.space_group_name_H-M   'P 1'
#
loop_
_entity.id
_entity.type
_entity.pdbx_description
1 polymer ?
#
loop_
_entity_poly.entity_id
_entity_poly.type
_entity_poly.pdbx_seq_one_letter_code
_entity_poly.pdbx_strand_id
1 'polypeptide(L)'
;MVKVSILDFITKGIQILVQERSPRVKGLDPSKLSEDSTVHADEWPSEAWAAGWGEAATVTHSSGYSIVPTGLWSPEPVLVRGEYEDIWKHIKNQLRRPVKDAGGLVVWGQPGIGKLSFLQFALAKAFERKYPVALCNRNGSLYFFSEHGPQLIPLAALDSCVLPDNTLVLYDSHGSGEPPSNFTDPESTAFVVQAASPRVTRWNGWRKRRGAHDWTMDLWAEKEIVAAK
;
A
#
# COMPACT_ATOMS: atom_id res chain seq x y z
N MET A 1 8.40 20.91 -17.37
CA MET A 1 8.79 19.75 -16.57
C MET A 1 7.56 18.88 -16.39
N VAL A 2 7.45 17.77 -17.12
CA VAL A 2 6.28 16.88 -17.07
C VAL A 2 6.39 16.04 -15.80
N LYS A 3 5.49 16.25 -14.83
CA LYS A 3 5.38 15.38 -13.65
C LYS A 3 4.68 14.09 -14.09
N VAL A 4 5.44 13.11 -14.55
CA VAL A 4 4.92 11.75 -14.71
C VAL A 4 4.63 11.25 -13.30
N SER A 5 3.36 10.93 -13.02
CA SER A 5 2.99 10.37 -11.72
C SER A 5 3.62 8.99 -11.61
N ILE A 6 4.31 8.71 -10.51
CA ILE A 6 4.79 7.36 -10.16
C ILE A 6 3.65 6.32 -10.29
N LEU A 7 2.40 6.75 -10.11
CA LEU A 7 1.21 5.92 -10.28
C LEU A 7 0.84 5.59 -11.74
N ASP A 8 1.21 6.40 -12.73
CA ASP A 8 0.95 6.10 -14.15
C ASP A 8 1.85 4.95 -14.65
N PHE A 9 3.02 4.79 -14.05
CA PHE A 9 3.94 3.67 -14.32
C PHE A 9 3.46 2.37 -13.64
N ILE A 10 2.96 2.46 -12.41
CA ILE A 10 2.34 1.35 -11.66
C ILE A 10 1.14 0.79 -12.42
N THR A 11 0.27 1.67 -12.92
CA THR A 11 -0.93 1.26 -13.66
C THR A 11 -0.54 0.47 -14.91
N LYS A 12 0.51 0.89 -15.63
CA LYS A 12 1.02 0.15 -16.81
C LYS A 12 1.67 -1.18 -16.45
N GLY A 13 2.49 -1.25 -15.40
CA GLY A 13 3.12 -2.50 -14.97
C GLY A 13 2.12 -3.54 -14.50
N ILE A 14 1.12 -3.13 -13.72
CA ILE A 14 0.03 -4.01 -13.27
C ILE A 14 -0.90 -4.36 -14.45
N GLN A 15 -1.21 -3.43 -15.36
CA GLN A 15 -1.98 -3.73 -16.57
C GLN A 15 -1.25 -4.73 -17.48
N ILE A 16 0.08 -4.66 -17.60
CA ILE A 16 0.85 -5.65 -18.36
C ILE A 16 0.74 -7.03 -17.70
N LEU A 17 0.91 -7.11 -16.38
CA LEU A 17 0.78 -8.38 -15.64
C LEU A 17 -0.65 -8.96 -15.69
N VAL A 18 -1.67 -8.10 -15.69
CA VAL A 18 -3.08 -8.48 -15.80
C VAL A 18 -3.45 -8.85 -17.25
N GLN A 19 -2.94 -8.14 -18.26
CA GLN A 19 -3.22 -8.40 -19.68
C GLN A 19 -2.49 -9.62 -20.23
N GLU A 20 -1.25 -9.89 -19.79
CA GLU A 20 -0.46 -11.03 -20.27
C GLU A 20 -0.97 -12.38 -19.74
N ARG A 21 -1.84 -12.40 -18.73
CA ARG A 21 -2.35 -13.63 -18.10
C ARG A 21 -3.86 -13.84 -18.22
N SER A 22 -4.58 -12.96 -18.93
CA SER A 22 -5.96 -13.25 -19.35
C SER A 22 -5.93 -14.29 -20.47
N PRO A 23 -6.45 -15.52 -20.28
CA PRO A 23 -6.49 -16.51 -21.37
C PRO A 23 -7.33 -15.93 -22.51
N ARG A 24 -6.74 -15.86 -23.72
CA ARG A 24 -7.50 -15.62 -24.94
C ARG A 24 -8.38 -16.84 -25.18
N VAL A 25 -9.59 -16.85 -24.62
CA VAL A 25 -10.63 -17.80 -24.98
C VAL A 25 -11.14 -17.41 -26.37
N LYS A 26 -10.49 -17.93 -27.41
CA LYS A 26 -11.02 -17.88 -28.77
C LYS A 26 -12.05 -18.99 -28.92
N GLY A 27 -13.31 -18.62 -29.09
CA GLY A 27 -14.36 -19.54 -29.56
C GLY A 27 -15.46 -19.91 -28.57
N LEU A 28 -15.94 -18.96 -27.74
CA LEU A 28 -17.18 -19.18 -26.99
C LEU A 28 -18.38 -18.57 -27.74
N ASP A 29 -19.36 -19.42 -28.01
CA ASP A 29 -20.65 -19.10 -28.64
C ASP A 29 -21.53 -18.25 -27.67
N PRO A 30 -21.94 -17.03 -28.05
CA PRO A 30 -22.72 -16.14 -27.19
C PRO A 30 -24.12 -16.68 -26.83
N SER A 31 -24.59 -17.75 -27.48
CA SER A 31 -25.95 -18.28 -27.29
C SER A 31 -26.09 -19.31 -26.16
N LYS A 32 -25.02 -19.65 -25.43
CA LYS A 32 -25.00 -20.65 -24.35
C LYS A 32 -24.74 -20.11 -22.94
N LEU A 33 -24.96 -18.82 -22.70
CA LEU A 33 -24.90 -18.25 -21.34
C LEU A 33 -26.23 -18.50 -20.61
N SER A 34 -26.38 -19.69 -20.03
CA SER A 34 -27.38 -19.92 -18.97
C SER A 34 -26.84 -19.44 -17.63
N GLU A 35 -27.74 -18.90 -16.81
CA GLU A 35 -27.53 -18.41 -15.45
C GLU A 35 -27.08 -19.52 -14.48
N ASP A 36 -25.80 -19.89 -14.49
CA ASP A 36 -25.13 -20.41 -13.30
C ASP A 36 -23.61 -20.33 -13.52
N SER A 37 -23.00 -19.21 -13.15
CA SER A 37 -21.55 -19.08 -13.08
C SER A 37 -21.16 -18.51 -11.73
N THR A 38 -21.38 -19.32 -10.71
CA THR A 38 -20.54 -19.23 -9.51
C THR A 38 -19.14 -19.64 -9.95
N VAL A 39 -18.33 -18.64 -10.35
CA VAL A 39 -16.92 -18.83 -10.66
C VAL A 39 -16.25 -19.31 -9.37
N HIS A 40 -16.01 -20.61 -9.28
CA HIS A 40 -15.14 -21.17 -8.24
C HIS A 40 -13.79 -20.49 -8.40
N ALA A 41 -13.44 -19.66 -7.43
CA ALA A 41 -12.16 -19.01 -7.33
C ALA A 41 -11.12 -20.10 -7.01
N ASP A 42 -10.57 -20.71 -8.06
CA ASP A 42 -9.41 -21.58 -7.95
C ASP A 42 -8.32 -20.83 -7.20
N GLU A 43 -7.83 -21.46 -6.13
CA GLU A 43 -6.74 -20.99 -5.28
C GLU A 43 -5.56 -20.53 -6.15
N TRP A 44 -5.06 -19.33 -5.91
CA TRP A 44 -3.78 -18.93 -6.49
C TRP A 44 -2.69 -19.85 -5.91
N PRO A 45 -1.92 -20.58 -6.74
CA PRO A 45 -0.78 -21.33 -6.24
C PRO A 45 0.17 -20.35 -5.54
N SER A 46 0.72 -20.74 -4.39
CA SER A 46 1.76 -19.97 -3.68
C SER A 46 2.91 -19.51 -4.59
N GLU A 47 3.15 -20.24 -5.67
CA GLU A 47 4.08 -19.92 -6.75
C GLU A 47 3.72 -18.63 -7.51
N ALA A 48 2.45 -18.28 -7.67
CA ALA A 48 2.03 -17.06 -8.35
C ALA A 48 2.18 -15.82 -7.44
N TRP A 49 2.04 -16.00 -6.11
CA TRP A 49 2.42 -15.00 -5.11
C TRP A 49 3.94 -14.76 -5.13
N ALA A 50 4.73 -15.83 -5.12
CA ALA A 50 6.19 -15.79 -5.20
C ALA A 50 6.71 -15.27 -6.55
N ALA A 51 6.05 -15.58 -7.66
CA ALA A 51 6.44 -15.13 -9.00
C ALA A 51 6.08 -13.66 -9.26
N GLY A 52 5.01 -13.16 -8.63
CA GLY A 52 4.60 -11.76 -8.76
C GLY A 52 5.44 -10.80 -7.91
N TRP A 53 5.92 -11.27 -6.75
CA TRP A 53 6.51 -10.38 -5.73
C TRP A 53 7.91 -10.78 -5.25
N GLY A 54 8.39 -11.98 -5.59
CA GLY A 54 9.64 -12.54 -5.09
C GLY A 54 9.64 -12.77 -3.57
N GLU A 55 10.69 -13.39 -3.05
CA GLU A 55 11.08 -13.08 -1.66
C GLU A 55 11.53 -11.61 -1.65
N ALA A 56 10.97 -10.80 -0.74
CA ALA A 56 11.43 -9.43 -0.52
C ALA A 56 12.84 -9.46 0.10
N ALA A 57 13.85 -9.81 -0.70
CA ALA A 57 15.23 -9.84 -0.28
C ALA A 57 15.67 -8.38 -0.08
N THR A 58 15.91 -8.03 1.18
CA THR A 58 16.60 -6.78 1.48
C THR A 58 18.04 -6.92 0.99
N VAL A 59 18.45 -6.08 0.05
CA VAL A 59 19.81 -6.08 -0.45
C VAL A 59 20.61 -5.06 0.37
N THR A 60 21.77 -5.46 0.88
CA THR A 60 22.67 -4.52 1.55
C THR A 60 23.50 -3.80 0.50
N HIS A 61 23.37 -2.47 0.42
CA HIS A 61 24.17 -1.62 -0.45
C HIS A 61 25.64 -1.60 0.01
N SER A 62 26.56 -1.25 -0.89
CA SER A 62 28.00 -1.12 -0.57
C SER A 62 28.29 -0.11 0.55
N SER A 63 27.39 0.85 0.79
CA SER A 63 27.47 1.79 1.91
C SER A 63 27.01 1.21 3.25
N GLY A 64 26.61 -0.07 3.30
CA GLY A 64 26.12 -0.76 4.50
C GLY A 64 24.65 -0.53 4.81
N TYR A 65 23.92 0.21 3.96
CA TYR A 65 22.49 0.44 4.14
C TYR A 65 21.64 -0.63 3.48
N SER A 66 20.53 -0.96 4.12
CA SER A 66 19.51 -1.82 3.54
C SER A 66 18.74 -1.09 2.46
N ILE A 67 18.52 -1.76 1.34
CA ILE A 67 17.75 -1.29 0.22
C ILE A 67 16.64 -2.28 -0.09
N VAL A 68 15.44 -1.75 -0.34
CA VAL A 68 14.31 -2.55 -0.84
C VAL A 68 14.18 -2.32 -2.35
N PRO A 69 14.35 -3.36 -3.18
CA PRO A 69 13.98 -3.28 -4.58
C PRO A 69 12.49 -3.03 -4.68
N THR A 70 12.10 -1.86 -5.18
CA THR A 70 10.68 -1.50 -5.35
C THR A 70 10.07 -2.10 -6.61
N GLY A 71 10.88 -2.78 -7.43
CA GLY A 71 10.45 -3.41 -8.68
C GLY A 71 9.56 -2.47 -9.48
N LEU A 72 8.31 -2.85 -9.69
CA LEU A 72 7.35 -2.20 -10.57
C LEU A 72 6.99 -0.73 -10.23
N TRP A 73 7.35 -0.19 -9.06
CA TRP A 73 6.82 1.09 -8.56
C TRP A 73 7.81 2.23 -8.53
N SER A 74 9.09 1.92 -8.48
CA SER A 74 10.16 2.89 -8.65
C SER A 74 11.35 2.15 -9.25
N PRO A 75 11.94 2.65 -10.34
CA PRO A 75 13.18 2.08 -10.87
C PRO A 75 14.32 2.24 -9.87
N GLU A 76 14.26 3.28 -9.05
CA GLU A 76 15.25 3.56 -8.02
C GLU A 76 14.90 2.81 -6.75
N PRO A 77 15.88 2.12 -6.15
CA PRO A 77 15.61 1.29 -5.02
C PRO A 77 15.55 2.16 -3.74
N VAL A 78 14.79 1.71 -2.74
CA VAL A 78 14.49 2.55 -1.56
C VAL A 78 15.51 2.34 -0.47
N LEU A 79 16.19 3.42 -0.06
CA LEU A 79 17.02 3.42 1.15
C LEU A 79 16.15 3.21 2.40
N VAL A 80 16.44 2.15 3.16
CA VAL A 80 15.76 1.86 4.43
C VAL A 80 16.46 2.63 5.54
N ARG A 81 15.71 3.55 6.17
CA ARG A 81 16.16 4.30 7.34
C ARG A 81 15.86 3.50 8.61
N GLY A 82 16.69 3.67 9.65
CA GLY A 82 16.45 3.01 10.95
C GLY A 82 15.05 3.31 11.50
N GLU A 83 14.61 4.57 11.36
CA GLU A 83 13.28 5.01 11.76
C GLU A 83 12.14 4.24 11.06
N TYR A 84 12.32 3.73 9.85
CA TYR A 84 11.28 2.97 9.15
C TYR A 84 10.96 1.67 9.88
N GLU A 85 11.97 1.01 10.44
CA GLU A 85 11.80 -0.21 11.23
C GLU A 85 11.08 0.09 12.56
N ASP A 86 11.35 1.25 13.17
CA ASP A 86 10.67 1.68 14.39
C ASP A 86 9.18 1.96 14.12
N ILE A 87 8.87 2.67 13.04
CA ILE A 87 7.49 2.91 12.62
C ILE A 87 6.80 1.58 12.28
N TRP A 88 7.46 0.68 11.56
CA TRP A 88 6.90 -0.63 11.23
C TRP A 88 6.66 -1.52 12.45
N LYS A 89 7.57 -1.48 13.43
CA LYS A 89 7.38 -2.14 14.72
C LYS A 89 6.14 -1.60 15.44
N HIS A 90 5.90 -0.29 15.40
CA HIS A 90 4.67 0.30 15.91
C HIS A 90 3.44 -0.25 15.19
N ILE A 91 3.41 -0.22 13.84
CA ILE A 91 2.30 -0.73 13.03
C ILE A 91 2.00 -2.19 13.37
N LYS A 92 3.02 -3.07 13.41
CA LYS A 92 2.84 -4.49 13.77
C LYS A 92 2.23 -4.68 15.15
N ASN A 93 2.63 -3.88 16.13
CA ASN A 93 2.09 -3.98 17.47
C ASN A 93 0.62 -3.56 17.52
N GLN A 94 0.21 -2.59 16.69
CA GLN A 94 -1.19 -2.17 16.58
C GLN A 94 -2.03 -3.21 15.85
N LEU A 95 -1.53 -3.79 14.75
CA LEU A 95 -2.22 -4.84 13.98
C LEU A 95 -2.47 -6.13 14.77
N ARG A 96 -1.82 -6.32 15.92
CA ARG A 96 -2.04 -7.46 16.83
C ARG A 96 -3.13 -7.20 17.87
N ARG A 97 -3.59 -5.96 18.01
CA ARG A 97 -4.62 -5.59 18.98
C ARG A 97 -6.00 -6.02 18.50
N PRO A 98 -6.99 -6.12 19.39
CA PRO A 98 -8.37 -6.36 18.99
C PRO A 98 -8.84 -5.29 18.01
N VAL A 99 -9.65 -5.71 17.03
CA VAL A 99 -10.14 -4.88 15.93
C VAL A 99 -10.87 -3.61 16.41
N LYS A 100 -11.56 -3.68 17.55
CA LYS A 100 -12.28 -2.54 18.15
C LYS A 100 -11.37 -1.37 18.55
N ASP A 101 -10.07 -1.63 18.68
CA ASP A 101 -9.05 -0.64 19.00
C ASP A 101 -8.22 -0.25 17.76
N ALA A 102 -8.71 -0.59 16.55
CA ALA A 102 -8.04 -0.24 15.30
C ALA A 102 -8.03 1.29 15.13
N GLY A 103 -6.89 1.90 15.46
CA GLY A 103 -6.66 3.31 15.23
C GLY A 103 -6.06 3.57 13.84
N GLY A 104 -5.01 4.39 13.84
CA GLY A 104 -4.20 4.63 12.66
C GLY A 104 -2.90 5.31 13.03
N LEU A 105 -2.14 5.70 12.03
CA LEU A 105 -0.88 6.39 12.16
C LEU A 105 -0.76 7.49 11.10
N VAL A 106 -0.50 8.72 11.53
CA VAL A 106 -0.12 9.82 10.66
C VAL A 106 1.41 9.94 10.67
N VAL A 107 2.06 9.58 9.58
CA VAL A 107 3.50 9.81 9.39
C VAL A 107 3.67 11.15 8.67
N TRP A 108 4.20 12.16 9.36
CA TRP A 108 4.32 13.51 8.82
C TRP A 108 5.73 14.07 8.93
N GLY A 109 6.01 15.10 8.13
CA GLY A 109 7.33 15.75 8.09
C GLY A 109 7.52 16.58 6.83
N GLN A 110 8.70 17.19 6.67
CA GLN A 110 8.97 18.07 5.54
C GLN A 110 8.86 17.35 4.18
N PRO A 111 8.52 18.06 3.08
CA PRO A 111 8.60 17.49 1.74
C PRO A 111 9.99 16.91 1.46
N GLY A 112 10.06 15.74 0.80
CA GLY A 112 11.34 15.07 0.49
C GLY A 112 11.95 14.23 1.63
N ILE A 113 11.32 14.16 2.81
CA ILE A 113 11.87 13.44 3.96
C ILE A 113 11.80 11.90 3.91
N GLY A 114 11.28 11.34 2.81
CA GLY A 114 11.17 9.89 2.64
C GLY A 114 9.83 9.28 3.08
N LYS A 115 8.77 10.08 3.32
CA LYS A 115 7.43 9.54 3.67
C LYS A 115 6.89 8.53 2.66
N LEU A 116 7.00 8.83 1.36
CA LEU A 116 6.57 7.92 0.30
C LEU A 116 7.42 6.65 0.27
N SER A 117 8.74 6.80 0.44
CA SER A 117 9.69 5.69 0.58
C SER A 117 9.35 4.80 1.77
N PHE A 118 8.92 5.40 2.89
CA PHE A 118 8.41 4.65 4.04
C PHE A 118 7.14 3.86 3.69
N LEU A 119 6.16 4.43 2.97
CA LEU A 119 4.98 3.68 2.54
C LEU A 119 5.34 2.49 1.64
N GLN A 120 6.30 2.66 0.72
CA GLN A 120 6.82 1.57 -0.12
C GLN A 120 7.49 0.47 0.72
N PHE A 121 8.30 0.88 1.71
CA PHE A 121 8.90 -0.05 2.67
C PHE A 121 7.84 -0.81 3.49
N ALA A 122 6.83 -0.10 4.02
CA ALA A 122 5.74 -0.72 4.79
C ALA A 122 4.93 -1.70 3.95
N LEU A 123 4.73 -1.40 2.66
CA LEU A 123 4.06 -2.28 1.72
C LEU A 123 4.86 -3.56 1.46
N ALA A 124 6.17 -3.45 1.23
CA ALA A 124 7.05 -4.61 1.08
C ALA A 124 7.03 -5.49 2.35
N LYS A 125 7.07 -4.87 3.54
CA LYS A 125 6.95 -5.59 4.81
C LYS A 125 5.58 -6.23 5.01
N ALA A 126 4.50 -5.62 4.53
CA ALA A 126 3.17 -6.22 4.54
C ALA A 126 3.12 -7.49 3.69
N PHE A 127 3.74 -7.47 2.50
CA PHE A 127 3.85 -8.65 1.64
C PHE A 127 4.69 -9.77 2.27
N GLU A 128 5.84 -9.44 2.86
CA GLU A 128 6.68 -10.39 3.60
C GLU A 128 5.87 -11.13 4.68
N ARG A 129 4.91 -10.43 5.31
CA ARG A 129 4.04 -10.95 6.38
C ARG A 129 2.70 -11.46 5.90
N LYS A 130 2.41 -11.42 4.60
CA LYS A 130 1.10 -11.76 4.00
C LYS A 130 -0.06 -11.02 4.67
N TYR A 131 0.14 -9.76 5.05
CA TYR A 131 -0.95 -8.93 5.56
C TYR A 131 -1.83 -8.42 4.42
N PRO A 132 -3.17 -8.42 4.58
CA PRO A 132 -4.04 -7.73 3.65
C PRO A 132 -3.72 -6.24 3.68
N VAL A 133 -3.45 -5.66 2.52
CA VAL A 133 -2.98 -4.28 2.41
C VAL A 133 -3.65 -3.55 1.26
N ALA A 134 -4.16 -2.36 1.52
CA ALA A 134 -4.75 -1.48 0.53
C ALA A 134 -3.83 -0.28 0.30
N LEU A 135 -3.31 -0.14 -0.92
CA LEU A 135 -2.57 1.04 -1.35
C LEU A 135 -3.52 2.00 -2.06
N CYS A 136 -3.84 3.12 -1.41
CA CYS A 136 -4.73 4.11 -1.98
C CYS A 136 -4.02 4.94 -3.04
N ASN A 137 -4.60 5.00 -4.24
CA ASN A 137 -4.09 5.80 -5.34
C ASN A 137 -4.81 7.16 -5.43
N ARG A 138 -4.25 8.08 -6.21
CA ARG A 138 -4.85 9.41 -6.42
C ARG A 138 -6.02 9.42 -7.40
N ASN A 139 -6.20 8.33 -8.16
CA ASN A 139 -7.13 8.24 -9.28
C ASN A 139 -8.49 7.70 -8.84
N GLY A 140 -8.90 7.95 -7.59
CA GLY A 140 -10.18 7.51 -7.08
C GLY A 140 -10.33 5.99 -6.98
N SER A 141 -9.22 5.26 -6.87
CA SER A 141 -9.20 3.81 -6.68
C SER A 141 -8.11 3.41 -5.68
N LEU A 142 -8.09 2.13 -5.31
CA LEU A 142 -7.05 1.55 -4.49
C LEU A 142 -6.64 0.19 -5.05
N TYR A 143 -5.38 -0.17 -4.83
CA TYR A 143 -4.91 -1.53 -5.04
C TYR A 143 -5.05 -2.28 -3.73
N PHE A 144 -5.91 -3.28 -3.70
CA PHE A 144 -6.07 -4.17 -2.57
C PHE A 144 -5.30 -5.45 -2.83
N PHE A 145 -4.42 -5.82 -1.92
CA PHE A 145 -3.63 -7.04 -2.00
C PHE A 145 -4.07 -7.95 -0.86
N SER A 146 -4.53 -9.15 -1.21
CA SER A 146 -4.99 -10.19 -0.29
C SER A 146 -4.42 -11.53 -0.71
N GLU A 147 -4.73 -12.60 0.00
CA GLU A 147 -4.36 -13.97 -0.40
C GLU A 147 -4.90 -14.37 -1.80
N HIS A 148 -5.96 -13.72 -2.27
CA HIS A 148 -6.53 -13.93 -3.61
C HIS A 148 -5.81 -13.11 -4.71
N GLY A 149 -4.72 -12.42 -4.36
CA GLY A 149 -3.96 -11.59 -5.28
C GLY A 149 -4.37 -10.10 -5.28
N PRO A 150 -3.80 -9.31 -6.21
CA PRO A 150 -4.07 -7.90 -6.34
C PRO A 150 -5.43 -7.63 -7.02
N GLN A 151 -6.20 -6.70 -6.47
CA GLN A 151 -7.47 -6.21 -7.01
C GLN A 151 -7.42 -4.69 -7.11
N LEU A 152 -7.94 -4.13 -8.21
CA LEU A 152 -8.13 -2.69 -8.35
C LEU A 152 -9.58 -2.34 -7.99
N ILE A 153 -9.77 -1.62 -6.89
CA ILE A 153 -11.09 -1.30 -6.34
C ILE A 153 -11.33 0.21 -6.50
N PRO A 154 -12.34 0.64 -7.28
CA PRO A 154 -12.78 2.03 -7.29
C PRO A 154 -13.25 2.46 -5.89
N LEU A 155 -12.89 3.67 -5.44
CA LEU A 155 -13.33 4.18 -4.13
C LEU A 155 -14.86 4.26 -4.03
N ALA A 156 -15.54 4.52 -5.14
CA ALA A 156 -17.00 4.52 -5.19
C ALA A 156 -17.64 3.14 -4.95
N ALA A 157 -16.87 2.05 -5.11
CA ALA A 157 -17.32 0.68 -4.85
C ALA A 157 -16.91 0.19 -3.46
N LEU A 158 -16.22 1.02 -2.67
CA LEU A 158 -15.67 0.63 -1.37
C LEU A 158 -16.77 0.37 -0.33
N ASP A 159 -17.92 1.07 -0.43
CA ASP A 159 -19.08 0.84 0.44
C ASP A 159 -19.63 -0.59 0.32
N SER A 160 -19.49 -1.21 -0.85
CA SER A 160 -19.93 -2.58 -1.13
C SER A 160 -18.83 -3.61 -0.92
N CYS A 161 -17.60 -3.17 -0.61
CA CYS A 161 -16.45 -4.05 -0.46
C CYS A 161 -16.17 -4.31 1.02
N VAL A 162 -16.34 -5.56 1.44
CA VAL A 162 -15.94 -6.00 2.78
C VAL A 162 -14.45 -6.28 2.75
N LEU A 163 -13.68 -5.43 3.41
CA LEU A 163 -12.25 -5.68 3.61
C LEU A 163 -12.04 -6.59 4.81
N PRO A 164 -11.04 -7.49 4.77
CA PRO A 164 -10.66 -8.28 5.94
C PRO A 164 -10.30 -7.39 7.13
N ASP A 165 -10.58 -7.90 8.32
CA ASP A 165 -10.17 -7.25 9.56
C ASP A 165 -8.65 -7.03 9.59
N ASN A 166 -8.24 -5.93 10.22
CA ASN A 166 -6.84 -5.51 10.31
C ASN A 166 -6.18 -5.28 8.93
N THR A 167 -6.96 -4.96 7.90
CA THR A 167 -6.41 -4.49 6.62
C THR A 167 -5.56 -3.23 6.86
N LEU A 168 -4.29 -3.30 6.46
CA LEU A 168 -3.37 -2.17 6.49
C LEU A 168 -3.67 -1.25 5.32
N VAL A 169 -4.06 0.01 5.58
CA VAL A 169 -4.33 0.98 4.50
C VAL A 169 -3.17 1.96 4.42
N LEU A 170 -2.46 1.96 3.30
CA LEU A 170 -1.36 2.88 3.02
C LEU A 170 -1.88 4.03 2.15
N TYR A 171 -1.93 5.23 2.73
CA TYR A 171 -2.51 6.41 2.09
C TYR A 171 -1.47 7.54 1.98
N ASP A 172 -1.23 8.02 0.76
CA ASP A 172 -0.39 9.18 0.53
C ASP A 172 -1.25 10.43 0.27
N SER A 173 -1.19 11.39 1.19
CA SER A 173 -2.00 12.61 1.16
C SER A 173 -1.46 13.73 0.24
N HIS A 174 -0.57 13.43 -0.72
CA HIS A 174 0.06 14.41 -1.62
C HIS A 174 -0.88 15.52 -2.18
N GLY A 175 -1.11 16.57 -1.40
CA GLY A 175 -2.08 17.62 -1.72
C GLY A 175 -3.53 17.33 -1.32
N SER A 176 -3.93 16.05 -1.25
CA SER A 176 -5.26 15.62 -0.82
C SER A 176 -5.43 15.72 0.70
N GLY A 177 -6.69 15.71 1.15
CA GLY A 177 -7.07 15.85 2.55
C GLY A 177 -7.00 14.52 3.30
N GLU A 178 -8.12 14.18 3.93
CA GLU A 178 -8.25 12.97 4.74
C GLU A 178 -8.27 11.70 3.85
N PRO A 179 -7.87 10.54 4.39
CA PRO A 179 -8.15 9.25 3.76
C PRO A 179 -9.66 9.07 3.51
N PRO A 180 -10.07 8.18 2.58
CA PRO A 180 -11.47 7.88 2.33
C PRO A 180 -12.28 7.60 3.62
N SER A 181 -13.53 8.05 3.70
CA SER A 181 -14.37 7.93 4.90
C SER A 181 -14.53 6.50 5.37
N ASN A 182 -14.61 5.52 4.45
CA ASN A 182 -14.67 4.08 4.74
C ASN A 182 -13.54 3.57 5.64
N PHE A 183 -12.38 4.23 5.61
CA PHE A 183 -11.22 3.89 6.43
C PHE A 183 -11.10 4.73 7.70
N THR A 184 -11.81 5.87 7.75
CA THR A 184 -11.74 6.82 8.86
C THR A 184 -13.00 6.86 9.70
N ASP A 185 -13.99 6.03 9.37
CA ASP A 185 -15.17 5.80 10.19
C ASP A 185 -14.81 5.07 11.49
N PRO A 186 -15.36 5.42 12.67
CA PRO A 186 -15.08 4.74 13.93
C PRO A 186 -15.33 3.22 13.91
N GLU A 187 -16.26 2.72 13.10
CA GLU A 187 -16.57 1.30 12.99
C GLU A 187 -15.63 0.56 12.01
N SER A 188 -14.80 1.29 11.27
CA SER A 188 -13.84 0.68 10.35
C SER A 188 -12.82 -0.19 11.10
N THR A 189 -12.55 -1.38 10.57
CA THR A 189 -11.58 -2.33 11.13
C THR A 189 -10.18 -2.16 10.54
N ALA A 190 -10.03 -1.22 9.59
CA ALA A 190 -8.79 -0.94 8.90
C ALA A 190 -7.82 -0.11 9.77
N PHE A 191 -6.53 -0.42 9.66
CA PHE A 191 -5.46 0.37 10.27
C PHE A 191 -4.85 1.30 9.22
N VAL A 192 -5.15 2.60 9.30
CA VAL A 192 -4.73 3.57 8.28
C VAL A 192 -3.36 4.16 8.63
N VAL A 193 -2.42 4.03 7.71
CA VAL A 193 -1.12 4.72 7.74
C VAL A 193 -1.13 5.80 6.67
N GLN A 194 -1.20 7.06 7.10
CA GLN A 194 -1.19 8.22 6.22
C GLN A 194 0.20 8.86 6.19
N ALA A 195 0.78 9.00 5.00
CA ALA A 195 1.88 9.94 4.76
C ALA A 195 1.31 11.36 4.59
N ALA A 196 1.63 12.26 5.51
CA ALA A 196 1.09 13.62 5.57
C ALA A 196 2.10 14.74 5.42
N SER A 197 1.65 15.85 4.83
CA SER A 197 2.37 17.13 4.93
C SER A 197 2.28 17.70 6.36
N PRO A 198 3.16 18.63 6.76
CA PRO A 198 3.11 19.28 8.08
C PRO A 198 1.83 20.10 8.35
N ARG A 199 0.96 20.28 7.35
CA ARG A 199 -0.30 21.04 7.49
C ARG A 199 -1.31 20.22 8.29
N VAL A 200 -1.35 20.46 9.60
CA VAL A 200 -2.17 19.78 10.61
C VAL A 200 -3.66 19.69 10.23
N THR A 201 -4.20 20.71 9.56
CA THR A 201 -5.61 20.74 9.14
C THR A 201 -6.01 19.61 8.20
N ARG A 202 -5.06 18.93 7.56
CA ARG A 202 -5.33 17.83 6.61
C ARG A 202 -5.54 16.47 7.24
N TRP A 203 -5.10 16.29 8.49
CA TRP A 203 -5.06 14.97 9.11
C TRP A 203 -5.55 14.96 10.56
N ASN A 204 -5.58 16.11 11.23
CA ASN A 204 -5.97 16.17 12.64
C ASN A 204 -7.45 15.80 12.88
N GLY A 205 -8.32 16.04 11.89
CA GLY A 205 -9.75 15.71 11.98
C GLY A 205 -9.95 14.21 12.12
N TRP A 206 -9.61 13.45 11.08
CA TRP A 206 -9.70 11.99 11.12
C TRP A 206 -8.80 11.36 12.19
N ARG A 207 -7.61 11.92 12.47
CA ARG A 207 -6.73 11.42 13.54
C ARG A 207 -7.46 11.40 14.88
N LYS A 208 -8.12 12.51 15.23
CA LYS A 208 -8.91 12.59 16.47
C LYS A 208 -10.09 11.63 16.45
N ARG A 209 -10.79 11.54 15.30
CA ARG A 209 -11.98 10.66 15.14
C ARG A 209 -11.63 9.19 15.37
N ARG A 210 -10.45 8.74 14.93
CA ARG A 210 -9.98 7.35 15.01
C ARG A 210 -9.02 7.07 16.16
N GLY A 211 -8.70 8.07 17.00
CA GLY A 211 -7.63 7.93 18.00
C GLY A 211 -6.28 7.55 17.39
N ALA A 212 -5.99 7.98 16.16
CA ALA A 212 -4.75 7.65 15.48
C ALA A 212 -3.55 8.34 16.14
N HIS A 213 -2.41 7.65 16.13
CA HIS A 213 -1.15 8.23 16.56
C HIS A 213 -0.57 9.12 15.45
N ASP A 214 0.33 10.03 15.80
CA ASP A 214 1.16 10.74 14.84
C ASP A 214 2.64 10.51 15.11
N TRP A 215 3.41 10.45 14.03
CA TRP A 215 4.85 10.22 14.01
C TRP A 215 5.50 11.29 13.15
N THR A 216 6.36 12.10 13.75
CA THR A 216 7.16 13.09 13.03
C THR A 216 8.44 12.42 12.54
N MET A 217 8.63 12.34 11.22
CA MET A 217 9.86 11.79 10.66
C MET A 217 11.06 12.71 10.87
N ASP A 218 12.19 12.10 11.22
CA ASP A 218 13.46 12.80 11.38
C ASP A 218 14.02 13.27 10.03
N LEU A 219 14.87 14.32 10.09
CA LEU A 219 15.64 14.76 8.94
C LEU A 219 16.62 13.68 8.46
N TRP A 220 16.95 13.70 7.17
CA TRP A 220 17.99 12.83 6.62
C TRP A 220 19.33 13.14 7.27
N ALA A 221 20.02 12.12 7.77
CA ALA A 221 21.41 12.26 8.18
C ALA A 221 22.31 12.41 6.95
N GLU A 222 23.42 13.13 7.06
CA GLU A 222 24.35 13.38 5.93
C GLU A 222 24.77 12.08 5.22
N LYS A 223 25.09 11.04 6.00
CA LYS A 223 25.42 9.70 5.51
C LYS A 223 24.28 9.03 4.73
N GLU A 224 23.02 9.27 5.08
CA GLU A 224 21.86 8.76 4.36
C GLU A 224 21.66 9.52 3.04
N ILE A 225 21.91 10.84 3.04
CA ILE A 225 21.85 11.67 1.82
C ILE A 225 22.90 11.19 0.80
N VAL A 226 24.11 10.88 1.26
CA VAL A 226 25.17 10.33 0.38
C VAL A 226 24.79 8.96 -0.16
N ALA A 227 24.15 8.11 0.65
CA ALA A 227 23.75 6.76 0.24
C ALA A 227 22.52 6.73 -0.69
N ALA A 228 21.70 7.78 -0.70
CA ALA A 228 20.51 7.88 -1.54
C ALA A 228 20.75 8.55 -2.90
N LYS A 229 21.98 8.99 -3.18
CA LYS A 229 22.41 9.53 -4.47
C LYS A 229 22.89 8.42 -5.38
#